data_AF-A0A6I3F9D0-F1
#
_entry.id   AF-A0A6I3F9D0-F1
#
_cell.length_a   1.000
_cell.length_b   1.000
_cell.length_c   1.000
_cell.angle_alpha   90.00
_cell.angle_beta   90.00
_cell.angle_gamma   90.00
#
_symmetry.space_group_name_H-M   'P 1'
#
loop_
_entity.id
_entity.type
_entity.pdbx_description
1 polymer ?
#
loop_
_entity_poly.entity_id
_entity_poly.type
_entity_poly.pdbx_seq_one_letter_code
_entity_poly.pdbx_strand_id
1 'polypeptide(L)'
;VNTEELAEELGMLPGTVSSDSDVMAELIASELAKSPEESSDRRALERAMLAVLPRLRGAFSVVAMDEGHVIGVRDPNGFRPLCLGKLPNGWVLASESPALDVVGAHLVRELEPGEMIIIDATGYRSVRAFEPELVDPKLCLFEFVYFARPDTRLYGQSVHQARVRMGESLADQAPVDADLVMGVPESGIPAAEGFARRSGIPFGQGLVKNRYIGRTFIAPNQEMRALGVRMKLNPLRDNIAGRRLIVVDDSIVRGTTTRAMVSMLREAGALEIHMRISSPPYKWPCFYGMDTGSRGELLAANMSVDEIREYLNVDSLSYLTLDRLLNSTGAVGAGFCDACLTGSYPVPIPESLSKDVLELPSDKPVHVSGFASLLDVDAGHPAQSPLDLMNTEESLDGN
;
A
#
# COMPACT_ATOMS: atom_id res chain seq x y z
N VAL A 1 2.00 -14.61 4.99
CA VAL A 1 2.41 -14.82 6.40
C VAL A 1 3.22 -16.10 6.55
N ASN A 2 2.72 -17.24 6.06
CA ASN A 2 3.44 -18.52 6.08
C ASN A 2 4.26 -18.78 4.80
N THR A 3 4.84 -17.73 4.21
CA THR A 3 5.54 -17.84 2.92
C THR A 3 6.81 -18.70 3.04
N GLU A 4 7.57 -18.52 4.12
CA GLU A 4 8.78 -19.30 4.43
C GLU A 4 8.46 -20.79 4.58
N GLU A 5 7.47 -21.12 5.42
CA GLU A 5 6.97 -22.49 5.63
C GLU A 5 6.60 -23.18 4.31
N LEU A 6 5.86 -22.49 3.44
CA LEU A 6 5.41 -23.04 2.16
C LEU A 6 6.55 -23.18 1.14
N ALA A 7 7.50 -22.24 1.14
CA ALA A 7 8.68 -22.31 0.28
C ALA A 7 9.60 -23.48 0.68
N GLU A 8 9.79 -23.70 1.97
CA GLU A 8 10.54 -24.84 2.50
C GLU A 8 9.89 -26.18 2.14
N GLU A 9 8.56 -26.27 2.23
CA GLU A 9 7.81 -27.48 1.83
C GLU A 9 8.01 -27.81 0.34
N LEU A 10 8.02 -26.80 -0.51
CA LEU A 10 8.30 -26.93 -1.94
C LEU A 10 9.77 -27.25 -2.25
N GLY A 11 10.66 -27.20 -1.26
CA GLY A 11 12.10 -27.36 -1.45
C GLY A 11 12.72 -26.20 -2.24
N MET A 12 12.09 -25.02 -2.24
CA MET A 12 12.65 -23.83 -2.88
C MET A 12 13.91 -23.40 -2.14
N LEU A 13 15.00 -23.14 -2.87
CA LEU A 13 16.26 -22.76 -2.25
C LEU A 13 16.15 -21.34 -1.65
N PRO A 14 16.79 -21.08 -0.50
CA PRO A 14 16.86 -19.72 0.05
C PRO A 14 17.42 -18.73 -0.97
N GLY A 15 16.72 -17.60 -1.17
CA GLY A 15 17.10 -16.58 -2.15
C GLY A 15 16.68 -16.86 -3.60
N THR A 16 16.01 -17.98 -3.90
CA THR A 16 15.37 -18.19 -5.22
C THR A 16 13.91 -17.76 -5.25
N VAL A 17 13.29 -17.58 -4.09
CA VAL A 17 11.93 -17.04 -3.95
C VAL A 17 12.01 -15.52 -4.06
N SER A 18 11.44 -14.94 -5.12
CA SER A 18 11.47 -13.48 -5.30
C SER A 18 10.23 -12.79 -4.75
N SER A 19 9.12 -13.52 -4.62
CA SER A 19 7.87 -13.03 -4.04
C SER A 19 7.03 -14.15 -3.42
N ASP A 20 6.10 -13.78 -2.53
CA ASP A 20 5.05 -14.69 -2.05
C ASP A 20 4.10 -15.16 -3.17
N SER A 21 3.98 -14.37 -4.24
CA SER A 21 3.24 -14.74 -5.45
C SER A 21 3.93 -15.87 -6.22
N ASP A 22 5.26 -15.95 -6.22
CA ASP A 22 6.00 -17.06 -6.83
C ASP A 22 5.74 -18.37 -6.08
N VAL A 23 5.76 -18.33 -4.75
CA VAL A 23 5.42 -19.49 -3.91
C VAL A 23 4.00 -19.95 -4.19
N MET A 24 3.05 -19.02 -4.32
CA MET A 24 1.67 -19.35 -4.67
C MET A 24 1.58 -20.00 -6.05
N ALA A 25 2.28 -19.46 -7.04
CA ALA A 25 2.29 -20.00 -8.40
C ALA A 25 2.90 -21.42 -8.44
N GLU A 26 4.00 -21.64 -7.72
CA GLU A 26 4.67 -22.94 -7.63
C GLU A 26 3.80 -23.98 -6.91
N LEU A 27 3.09 -23.60 -5.84
CA LEU A 27 2.10 -24.48 -5.19
C LEU A 27 1.01 -24.90 -6.18
N ILE A 28 0.46 -23.96 -6.95
CA ILE A 28 -0.57 -24.24 -7.96
C ILE A 28 -0.01 -25.15 -9.06
N ALA A 29 1.19 -24.88 -9.56
CA ALA A 29 1.86 -25.70 -10.57
C ALA A 29 2.12 -27.13 -10.07
N SER A 30 2.56 -27.27 -8.83
CA SER A 30 2.78 -28.57 -8.17
C SER A 30 1.47 -29.36 -8.04
N GLU A 31 0.37 -28.73 -7.64
CA GLU A 31 -0.94 -29.40 -7.62
C GLU A 31 -1.41 -29.81 -9.02
N LEU A 32 -1.21 -28.98 -10.04
CA LEU A 32 -1.53 -29.33 -11.43
C LEU A 32 -0.73 -30.55 -11.92
N ALA A 33 0.53 -30.68 -11.51
CA ALA A 33 1.41 -31.78 -11.89
C ALA A 33 1.01 -33.14 -11.25
N LYS A 34 0.28 -33.14 -10.13
CA LYS A 34 -0.17 -34.38 -9.46
C LYS A 34 -1.26 -35.13 -10.22
N SER A 35 -1.97 -34.48 -11.13
CA SER A 35 -3.05 -35.10 -11.90
C SER A 35 -2.88 -34.91 -13.41
N PRO A 36 -1.82 -35.49 -14.03
CA PRO A 36 -1.55 -35.32 -15.47
C PRO A 36 -2.67 -35.85 -16.36
N GLU A 37 -3.34 -36.93 -15.94
CA GLU A 37 -4.48 -37.52 -16.66
C GLU A 37 -5.70 -36.59 -16.69
N GLU A 38 -5.80 -35.67 -15.72
CA GLU A 38 -6.85 -34.66 -15.63
C GLU A 38 -6.40 -33.27 -16.15
N SER A 39 -5.18 -33.13 -16.66
CA SER A 39 -4.67 -31.86 -17.20
C SER A 39 -5.43 -31.39 -18.45
N SER A 40 -6.13 -32.31 -19.12
CA SER A 40 -7.07 -32.01 -20.21
C SER A 40 -8.47 -31.59 -19.74
N ASP A 41 -8.73 -31.71 -18.43
CA ASP A 41 -9.95 -31.18 -17.83
C ASP A 41 -9.87 -29.66 -17.78
N ARG A 42 -10.87 -29.01 -18.37
CA ARG A 42 -11.06 -27.56 -18.34
C ARG A 42 -11.08 -27.00 -16.90
N ARG A 43 -11.32 -27.82 -15.87
CA ARG A 43 -11.35 -27.39 -14.46
C ARG A 43 -10.06 -27.65 -13.68
N ALA A 44 -8.96 -28.00 -14.34
CA ALA A 44 -7.69 -28.32 -13.67
C ALA A 44 -7.18 -27.15 -12.80
N LEU A 45 -7.15 -25.93 -13.33
CA LEU A 45 -6.71 -24.74 -12.58
C LEU A 45 -7.61 -24.48 -11.37
N GLU A 46 -8.93 -24.58 -11.54
CA GLU A 46 -9.88 -24.42 -10.43
C GLU A 46 -9.61 -25.43 -9.31
N ARG A 47 -9.42 -26.72 -9.64
CA ARG A 47 -9.13 -27.75 -8.63
C ARG A 47 -7.81 -27.51 -7.91
N ALA A 48 -6.76 -27.17 -8.66
CA ALA A 48 -5.46 -26.85 -8.08
C ALA A 48 -5.57 -25.66 -7.11
N MET A 49 -6.26 -24.59 -7.52
CA MET A 49 -6.51 -23.45 -6.63
C MET A 49 -7.31 -23.84 -5.39
N LEU A 50 -8.38 -24.64 -5.52
CA LEU A 50 -9.15 -25.13 -4.36
C LEU A 50 -8.31 -25.97 -3.38
N ALA A 51 -7.30 -26.67 -3.87
CA ALA A 51 -6.36 -27.42 -3.01
C ALA A 51 -5.32 -26.51 -2.33
N VAL A 52 -4.85 -25.47 -3.02
CA VAL A 52 -3.80 -24.57 -2.51
C VAL A 52 -4.36 -23.49 -1.58
N LEU A 53 -5.45 -22.83 -1.96
CA LEU A 53 -5.97 -21.63 -1.29
C LEU A 53 -6.16 -21.81 0.23
N PRO A 54 -6.74 -22.92 0.75
CA PRO A 54 -6.92 -23.12 2.19
C PRO A 54 -5.60 -23.19 2.99
N ARG A 55 -4.46 -23.43 2.33
CA ARG A 55 -3.14 -23.52 2.96
C ARG A 55 -2.48 -22.16 3.14
N LEU A 56 -2.96 -21.13 2.44
CA LEU A 56 -2.37 -19.81 2.44
C LEU A 56 -2.83 -19.01 3.66
N ARG A 57 -1.89 -18.41 4.40
CA ARG A 57 -2.19 -17.53 5.54
C ARG A 57 -1.70 -16.12 5.26
N GLY A 58 -2.60 -15.15 5.41
CA GLY A 58 -2.31 -13.74 5.21
C GLY A 58 -3.38 -13.05 4.36
N ALA A 59 -2.97 -11.99 3.68
CA ALA A 59 -3.84 -11.19 2.84
C ALA A 59 -3.53 -11.43 1.37
N PHE A 60 -4.55 -11.68 0.56
CA PHE A 60 -4.39 -11.80 -0.88
C PHE A 60 -5.69 -11.51 -1.63
N SER A 61 -5.52 -10.89 -2.79
CA SER A 61 -6.53 -10.80 -3.83
C SER A 61 -5.84 -11.21 -5.12
N VAL A 62 -6.27 -12.32 -5.71
CA VAL A 62 -5.54 -13.00 -6.77
C VAL A 62 -6.41 -13.03 -8.02
N VAL A 63 -5.77 -12.80 -9.17
CA VAL A 63 -6.34 -13.15 -10.47
C VAL A 63 -5.39 -14.15 -11.13
N ALA A 64 -5.90 -15.31 -11.48
CA ALA A 64 -5.20 -16.36 -12.23
C ALA A 64 -5.98 -16.69 -13.49
N MET A 65 -5.32 -17.18 -14.54
CA MET A 65 -5.99 -17.56 -15.77
C MET A 65 -5.33 -18.74 -16.47
N ASP A 66 -6.14 -19.46 -17.24
CA ASP A 66 -5.72 -20.44 -18.24
C ASP A 66 -6.36 -20.08 -19.60
N GLU A 67 -6.30 -20.98 -20.59
CA GLU A 67 -6.87 -20.74 -21.92
C GLU A 67 -8.39 -20.56 -21.92
N GLY A 68 -9.11 -21.08 -20.92
CA GLY A 68 -10.57 -21.09 -20.85
C GLY A 68 -11.17 -20.26 -19.73
N HIS A 69 -10.39 -19.91 -18.70
CA HIS A 69 -10.90 -19.31 -17.47
C HIS A 69 -10.08 -18.11 -17.01
N VAL A 70 -10.79 -17.16 -16.39
CA VAL A 70 -10.21 -16.16 -15.50
C VAL A 70 -10.79 -16.37 -14.11
N ILE A 71 -9.93 -16.58 -13.13
CA ILE A 71 -10.32 -16.87 -11.75
C ILE A 71 -9.90 -15.70 -10.87
N GLY A 72 -10.85 -15.16 -10.10
CA GLY A 72 -10.62 -14.13 -9.09
C GLY A 72 -10.84 -14.68 -7.70
N VAL A 73 -9.92 -14.44 -6.77
CA VAL A 73 -10.02 -14.94 -5.39
C VAL A 73 -9.76 -13.84 -4.40
N ARG A 74 -10.54 -13.83 -3.32
CA ARG A 74 -10.28 -13.01 -2.15
C ARG A 74 -9.99 -13.91 -0.94
N ASP A 75 -8.97 -13.58 -0.15
CA ASP A 75 -8.64 -14.28 1.10
C ASP A 75 -9.85 -14.33 2.06
N PRO A 76 -9.91 -15.28 3.02
CA PRO A 76 -11.09 -15.48 3.86
C PRO A 76 -11.37 -14.30 4.81
N ASN A 77 -10.38 -13.43 5.04
CA ASN A 77 -10.60 -12.18 5.77
C ASN A 77 -10.96 -11.00 4.85
N GLY A 78 -10.72 -11.11 3.54
CA GLY A 78 -10.97 -10.04 2.59
C GLY A 78 -10.11 -8.80 2.87
N PHE A 79 -8.86 -8.96 3.29
CA PHE A 79 -8.00 -7.84 3.66
C PHE A 79 -7.82 -6.82 2.53
N ARG A 80 -7.63 -7.33 1.30
CA ARG A 80 -7.41 -6.52 0.10
C ARG A 80 -8.67 -6.49 -0.78
N PRO A 81 -8.93 -5.37 -1.47
CA PRO A 81 -10.13 -5.23 -2.29
C PRO A 81 -9.98 -5.97 -3.63
N LEU A 82 -11.09 -6.54 -4.08
CA LEU A 82 -11.26 -7.14 -5.41
C LEU A 82 -12.72 -6.98 -5.81
N CYS A 83 -12.98 -6.50 -7.02
CA CYS A 83 -14.32 -6.25 -7.52
C CYS A 83 -14.53 -6.82 -8.92
N LEU A 84 -15.79 -7.19 -9.19
CA LEU A 84 -16.27 -7.70 -10.46
C LEU A 84 -16.96 -6.58 -11.23
N GLY A 85 -16.52 -6.36 -12.46
CA GLY A 85 -17.14 -5.49 -13.44
C GLY A 85 -17.71 -6.26 -14.62
N LYS A 86 -18.68 -5.63 -15.29
CA LYS A 86 -19.34 -6.19 -16.47
C LYS A 86 -19.17 -5.26 -17.67
N LEU A 87 -18.58 -5.82 -18.73
CA LEU A 87 -18.57 -5.25 -20.07
C LEU A 87 -19.78 -5.76 -20.86
N PRO A 88 -20.15 -5.12 -22.00
CA PRO A 88 -21.19 -5.63 -22.88
C PRO A 88 -21.00 -7.12 -23.23
N ASN A 89 -19.75 -7.53 -23.50
CA ASN A 89 -19.43 -8.88 -23.98
C ASN A 89 -18.41 -9.63 -23.08
N GLY A 90 -18.26 -9.24 -21.81
CA GLY A 90 -17.25 -9.88 -20.95
C GLY A 90 -17.31 -9.45 -19.49
N TRP A 91 -16.38 -9.95 -18.70
CA TRP A 91 -16.25 -9.64 -17.28
C TRP A 91 -14.84 -9.11 -17.00
N VAL A 92 -14.71 -8.29 -15.96
CA VAL A 92 -13.44 -7.68 -15.57
C VAL A 92 -13.28 -7.86 -14.07
N LEU A 93 -12.09 -8.22 -13.62
CA LEU A 93 -11.72 -8.22 -12.21
C LEU A 93 -10.68 -7.12 -12.00
N ALA A 94 -10.82 -6.36 -10.91
CA ALA A 94 -9.87 -5.31 -10.56
C ALA A 94 -9.85 -5.09 -9.05
N SER A 95 -8.71 -4.65 -8.51
CA SER A 95 -8.60 -4.28 -7.10
C SER A 95 -9.54 -3.13 -6.73
N GLU A 96 -9.76 -2.18 -7.64
CA GLU A 96 -10.53 -0.97 -7.37
C GLU A 96 -11.50 -0.64 -8.52
N SER A 97 -12.68 -0.10 -8.18
CA SER A 97 -13.73 0.25 -9.15
C SER A 97 -13.32 1.24 -10.26
N PRO A 98 -12.42 2.24 -10.04
CA PRO A 98 -12.02 3.15 -11.11
C PRO A 98 -11.31 2.46 -12.28
N ALA A 99 -10.71 1.29 -12.07
CA ALA A 99 -10.15 0.50 -13.17
C ALA A 99 -11.25 -0.04 -14.10
N LEU A 100 -12.43 -0.34 -13.55
CA LEU A 100 -13.60 -0.75 -14.33
C LEU A 100 -14.11 0.40 -15.19
N ASP A 101 -14.22 1.60 -14.61
CA ASP A 101 -14.69 2.79 -15.30
C ASP A 101 -13.82 3.13 -16.52
N VAL A 102 -12.49 3.04 -16.37
CA VAL A 102 -11.52 3.32 -17.44
C VAL A 102 -11.70 2.40 -18.65
N VAL A 103 -12.09 1.14 -18.44
CA VAL A 103 -12.32 0.18 -19.53
C VAL A 103 -13.79 0.12 -19.98
N GLY A 104 -14.67 0.96 -19.42
CA GLY A 104 -16.09 1.00 -19.75
C GLY A 104 -16.91 -0.14 -19.14
N ALA A 105 -16.39 -0.82 -18.12
CA ALA A 105 -17.12 -1.83 -17.37
C ALA A 105 -17.93 -1.17 -16.25
N HIS A 106 -19.17 -1.60 -16.04
CA HIS A 106 -19.93 -1.16 -14.85
C HIS A 106 -19.58 -2.06 -13.67
N LEU A 107 -19.41 -1.46 -12.49
CA LEU A 107 -19.25 -2.21 -11.24
C LEU A 107 -20.49 -3.06 -10.96
N VAL A 108 -20.29 -4.36 -10.79
CA VAL A 108 -21.35 -5.31 -10.42
C VAL A 108 -21.40 -5.42 -8.90
N ARG A 109 -20.27 -5.79 -8.28
CA ARG A 109 -20.09 -5.87 -6.83
C ARG A 109 -18.62 -6.10 -6.44
N GLU A 110 -18.33 -5.92 -5.16
CA GLU A 110 -17.11 -6.44 -4.53
C GLU A 110 -17.18 -7.97 -4.42
N LEU A 111 -16.04 -8.65 -4.51
CA LEU A 111 -15.94 -10.07 -4.15
C LEU A 111 -16.03 -10.20 -2.63
N GLU A 112 -16.78 -11.19 -2.16
CA GLU A 112 -16.92 -11.44 -0.73
C GLU A 112 -15.62 -12.06 -0.16
N PRO A 113 -15.33 -11.88 1.14
CA PRO A 113 -14.24 -12.61 1.80
C PRO A 113 -14.37 -14.13 1.59
N GLY A 114 -13.28 -14.77 1.19
CA GLY A 114 -13.23 -16.21 0.89
C GLY A 114 -13.92 -16.63 -0.42
N GLU A 115 -14.35 -15.68 -1.25
CA GLU A 115 -14.98 -15.97 -2.52
C GLU A 115 -13.95 -16.24 -3.62
N MET A 116 -14.20 -17.28 -4.41
CA MET A 116 -13.56 -17.53 -5.70
C MET A 116 -14.59 -17.41 -6.83
N ILE A 117 -14.38 -16.45 -7.74
CA ILE A 117 -15.16 -16.30 -8.97
C ILE A 117 -14.42 -17.01 -10.10
N ILE A 118 -15.12 -17.85 -10.86
CA ILE A 118 -14.62 -18.41 -12.13
C ILE A 118 -15.41 -17.78 -13.27
N ILE A 119 -14.71 -17.15 -14.22
CA ILE A 119 -15.25 -16.59 -15.46
C ILE A 119 -14.85 -17.49 -16.62
N ASP A 120 -15.79 -17.86 -17.46
CA ASP A 120 -15.58 -18.64 -18.69
C ASP A 120 -16.40 -18.06 -19.87
N ALA A 121 -16.43 -18.78 -20.99
CA ALA A 121 -17.16 -18.38 -22.19
C ALA A 121 -18.69 -18.23 -22.00
N THR A 122 -19.27 -18.82 -20.95
CA THR A 122 -20.71 -18.80 -20.66
C THR A 122 -21.11 -17.73 -19.65
N GLY A 123 -20.18 -17.25 -18.83
CA GLY A 123 -20.49 -16.28 -17.79
C GLY A 123 -19.50 -16.34 -16.63
N TYR A 124 -19.99 -16.07 -15.42
CA TYR A 124 -19.25 -16.32 -14.20
C TYR A 124 -20.06 -17.15 -13.21
N ARG A 125 -19.37 -17.85 -12.32
CA ARG A 125 -19.96 -18.49 -11.14
C ARG A 125 -19.10 -18.23 -9.91
N SER A 126 -19.74 -18.30 -8.75
CA SER A 126 -19.10 -18.13 -7.45
C SER A 126 -18.93 -19.47 -6.76
N VAL A 127 -17.79 -19.68 -6.11
CA VAL A 127 -17.43 -20.85 -5.31
C VAL A 127 -16.87 -20.38 -3.98
N ARG A 128 -17.22 -21.10 -2.90
CA ARG A 128 -16.58 -20.93 -1.60
C ARG A 128 -15.31 -21.76 -1.56
N ALA A 129 -14.16 -21.10 -1.56
CA ALA A 129 -12.86 -21.76 -1.59
C ALA A 129 -12.31 -22.09 -0.19
N PHE A 130 -13.02 -21.70 0.86
CA PHE A 130 -12.60 -21.83 2.25
C PHE A 130 -13.74 -22.37 3.12
N GLU A 131 -13.38 -23.07 4.19
CA GLU A 131 -14.33 -23.49 5.22
C GLU A 131 -15.02 -22.26 5.85
N PRO A 132 -16.34 -22.32 6.14
CA PRO A 132 -17.09 -21.19 6.69
C PRO A 132 -16.49 -20.59 7.96
N GLU A 133 -15.87 -21.41 8.81
CA GLU A 133 -15.29 -20.98 10.10
C GLU A 133 -14.03 -20.13 9.93
N LEU A 134 -13.38 -20.16 8.76
CA LEU A 134 -12.22 -19.33 8.45
C LEU A 134 -12.60 -17.94 7.96
N VAL A 135 -13.85 -17.74 7.53
CA VAL A 135 -14.32 -16.49 6.94
C VAL A 135 -14.66 -15.47 8.03
N ASP A 136 -13.79 -14.48 8.22
CA ASP A 136 -13.94 -13.38 9.18
C ASP A 136 -13.56 -12.05 8.52
N PRO A 137 -14.51 -11.24 8.03
CA PRO A 137 -14.23 -10.00 7.30
C PRO A 137 -13.36 -9.00 8.09
N LYS A 138 -12.22 -8.60 7.53
CA LYS A 138 -11.22 -7.65 8.06
C LYS A 138 -10.59 -6.81 6.96
N LEU A 139 -11.39 -6.18 6.08
CA LEU A 139 -10.87 -5.25 5.08
C LEU A 139 -9.88 -4.26 5.71
N CYS A 140 -8.76 -4.00 5.04
CA CYS A 140 -7.75 -3.09 5.53
C CYS A 140 -8.34 -1.68 5.71
N LEU A 141 -8.39 -1.20 6.96
CA LEU A 141 -8.94 0.14 7.28
C LEU A 141 -8.15 1.26 6.58
N PHE A 142 -6.87 1.00 6.29
CA PHE A 142 -5.99 1.94 5.60
C PHE A 142 -6.32 2.15 4.12
N GLU A 143 -7.15 1.29 3.51
CA GLU A 143 -7.72 1.54 2.19
C GLU A 143 -8.59 2.81 2.21
N PHE A 144 -9.41 2.98 3.26
CA PHE A 144 -10.20 4.20 3.46
C PHE A 144 -9.32 5.41 3.79
N VAL A 145 -8.26 5.23 4.60
CA VAL A 145 -7.38 6.32 5.04
C VAL A 145 -6.56 6.90 3.89
N TYR A 146 -5.87 6.04 3.14
CA TYR A 146 -4.83 6.49 2.21
C TYR A 146 -4.77 5.69 0.90
N PHE A 147 -4.81 4.36 0.95
CA PHE A 147 -4.32 3.53 -0.14
C PHE A 147 -5.22 3.53 -1.38
N ALA A 148 -6.52 3.30 -1.19
CA ALA A 148 -7.47 3.32 -2.29
C ALA A 148 -7.61 4.73 -2.86
N ARG A 149 -7.91 4.82 -4.15
CA ARG A 149 -8.26 6.09 -4.78
C ARG A 149 -9.55 6.65 -4.16
N PRO A 150 -9.69 7.99 -4.09
CA PRO A 150 -10.88 8.62 -3.54
C PRO A 150 -12.18 8.26 -4.29
N ASP A 151 -12.11 7.97 -5.59
CA ASP A 151 -13.23 7.56 -6.43
C ASP A 151 -13.56 6.06 -6.34
N THR A 152 -12.85 5.30 -5.51
CA THR A 152 -13.15 3.89 -5.21
C THR A 152 -14.33 3.75 -4.24
N ARG A 153 -15.05 2.61 -4.36
CA ARG A 153 -16.06 2.18 -3.40
C ARG A 153 -15.60 0.94 -2.65
N LEU A 154 -15.77 0.94 -1.33
CA LEU A 154 -15.44 -0.18 -0.44
C LEU A 154 -16.58 -0.37 0.56
N TYR A 155 -17.03 -1.60 0.77
CA TYR A 155 -18.26 -1.89 1.52
C TYR A 155 -19.45 -1.02 1.07
N GLY A 156 -19.54 -0.76 -0.24
CA GLY A 156 -20.54 0.14 -0.82
C GLY A 156 -20.39 1.63 -0.48
N GLN A 157 -19.40 2.03 0.31
CA GLN A 157 -19.13 3.40 0.72
C GLN A 157 -18.12 4.08 -0.22
N SER A 158 -18.32 5.37 -0.49
CA SER A 158 -17.32 6.17 -1.21
C SER A 158 -16.13 6.47 -0.30
N VAL A 159 -14.93 6.16 -0.77
CA VAL A 159 -13.67 6.45 -0.06
C VAL A 159 -13.50 7.96 0.15
N HIS A 160 -13.75 8.77 -0.89
CA HIS A 160 -13.71 10.24 -0.78
C HIS A 160 -14.62 10.76 0.33
N GLN A 161 -15.89 10.35 0.34
CA GLN A 161 -16.85 10.82 1.37
C GLN A 161 -16.49 10.32 2.77
N ALA A 162 -15.89 9.14 2.90
CA ALA A 162 -15.36 8.69 4.18
C ALA A 162 -14.25 9.61 4.68
N ARG A 163 -13.29 9.98 3.82
CA ARG A 163 -12.21 10.93 4.17
C ARG A 163 -12.74 12.31 4.56
N VAL A 164 -13.77 12.80 3.86
CA VAL A 164 -14.47 14.05 4.25
C VAL A 164 -15.03 13.93 5.67
N ARG A 165 -15.75 12.84 5.99
CA ARG A 165 -16.28 12.60 7.35
C ARG A 165 -15.21 12.45 8.42
N MET A 166 -14.03 11.91 8.07
CA MET A 166 -12.89 11.86 8.98
C MET A 166 -12.45 13.28 9.36
N GLY A 167 -12.40 14.19 8.39
CA GLY A 167 -12.13 15.61 8.59
C GLY A 167 -13.15 16.31 9.50
N GLU A 168 -14.43 16.10 9.23
CA GLU A 168 -15.53 16.65 10.06
C GLU A 168 -15.44 16.14 11.50
N SER A 169 -15.23 14.83 11.67
CA SER A 169 -15.06 14.21 12.98
C SER A 169 -13.85 14.73 13.73
N LEU A 170 -12.77 15.08 13.01
CA LEU A 170 -11.56 15.64 13.59
C LEU A 170 -11.73 17.10 14.02
N ALA A 171 -12.53 17.88 13.28
CA ALA A 171 -12.92 19.24 13.68
C ALA A 171 -13.75 19.24 14.97
N ASP A 172 -14.67 18.29 15.12
CA ASP A 172 -15.43 18.10 16.36
C ASP A 172 -14.54 17.63 17.52
N GLN A 173 -13.55 16.79 17.24
CA GLN A 173 -12.68 16.20 18.27
C GLN A 173 -11.65 17.21 18.80
N ALA A 174 -11.04 18.00 17.92
CA ALA A 174 -9.89 18.84 18.25
C ALA A 174 -10.00 20.22 17.58
N PRO A 175 -11.02 21.03 17.93
CA PRO A 175 -11.17 22.38 17.41
C PRO A 175 -9.99 23.26 17.84
N VAL A 176 -9.68 24.26 17.03
CA VAL A 176 -8.68 25.31 17.33
C VAL A 176 -8.99 26.55 16.51
N ASP A 177 -8.76 27.72 17.08
CA ASP A 177 -8.88 28.98 16.35
C ASP A 177 -7.71 29.15 15.39
N ALA A 178 -7.99 29.29 14.11
CA ALA A 178 -7.00 29.47 13.06
C ALA A 178 -7.58 30.27 11.89
N ASP A 179 -6.73 30.66 10.95
CA ASP A 179 -7.10 31.56 9.85
C ASP A 179 -7.30 30.80 8.52
N LEU A 180 -6.75 29.60 8.40
CA LEU A 180 -6.80 28.78 7.19
C LEU A 180 -6.74 27.29 7.51
N VAL A 181 -7.62 26.50 6.89
CA VAL A 181 -7.49 25.04 6.81
C VAL A 181 -6.88 24.67 5.46
N MET A 182 -5.90 23.79 5.47
CA MET A 182 -5.27 23.26 4.26
C MET A 182 -5.02 21.77 4.38
N GLY A 183 -5.12 21.05 3.26
CA GLY A 183 -4.74 19.65 3.17
C GLY A 183 -3.31 19.49 2.68
N VAL A 184 -2.61 18.46 3.15
CA VAL A 184 -1.36 17.99 2.55
C VAL A 184 -1.72 17.27 1.25
N PRO A 185 -1.26 17.75 0.07
CA PRO A 185 -1.67 17.16 -1.20
C PRO A 185 -1.06 15.77 -1.43
N GLU A 186 -1.80 14.80 -1.95
CA GLU A 186 -3.20 14.90 -2.43
C GLU A 186 -4.20 14.27 -1.44
N SER A 187 -3.76 13.30 -0.65
CA SER A 187 -4.60 12.43 0.18
C SER A 187 -5.25 13.14 1.36
N GLY A 188 -4.61 14.17 1.93
CA GLY A 188 -5.15 14.97 3.03
C GLY A 188 -6.24 15.97 2.61
N ILE A 189 -6.41 16.23 1.30
CA ILE A 189 -7.34 17.26 0.80
C ILE A 189 -8.81 16.99 1.19
N PRO A 190 -9.39 15.80 0.97
CA PRO A 190 -10.79 15.58 1.32
C PRO A 190 -11.08 15.73 2.82
N ALA A 191 -10.14 15.29 3.68
CA ALA A 191 -10.25 15.49 5.12
C ALA A 191 -10.13 16.97 5.50
N ALA A 192 -9.27 17.74 4.83
CA ALA A 192 -9.18 19.18 5.04
C ALA A 192 -10.46 19.91 4.64
N GLU A 193 -11.08 19.55 3.52
CA GLU A 193 -12.37 20.10 3.08
C GLU A 193 -13.48 19.82 4.10
N GLY A 194 -13.54 18.58 4.61
CA GLY A 194 -14.47 18.20 5.68
C GLY A 194 -14.23 18.97 6.98
N PHE A 195 -12.96 19.09 7.40
CA PHE A 195 -12.59 19.85 8.58
C PHE A 195 -13.01 21.31 8.46
N ALA A 196 -12.68 21.96 7.35
CA ALA A 196 -13.00 23.36 7.08
C ALA A 196 -14.52 23.61 7.04
N ARG A 197 -15.26 22.74 6.35
CA ARG A 197 -16.73 22.82 6.31
C ARG A 197 -17.33 22.72 7.71
N ARG A 198 -16.78 21.85 8.56
CA ARG A 198 -17.30 21.63 9.91
C ARG A 198 -16.91 22.74 10.89
N SER A 199 -15.67 23.24 10.81
CA SER A 199 -15.19 24.30 11.70
C SER A 199 -15.65 25.70 11.30
N GLY A 200 -16.04 25.91 10.04
CA GLY A 200 -16.36 27.21 9.47
C GLY A 200 -15.12 28.05 9.12
N ILE A 201 -13.92 27.52 9.31
CA ILE A 201 -12.65 28.18 8.94
C ILE A 201 -12.45 28.01 7.42
N PRO A 202 -12.05 29.05 6.68
CA PRO A 202 -11.85 28.96 5.23
C PRO A 202 -10.86 27.85 4.85
N PHE A 203 -11.22 27.05 3.85
CA PHE A 203 -10.30 26.14 3.17
C PHE A 203 -9.49 26.88 2.11
N GLY A 204 -8.21 26.56 1.99
CA GLY A 204 -7.39 27.05 0.88
C GLY A 204 -6.12 26.24 0.67
N GLN A 205 -5.45 26.51 -0.45
CA GLN A 205 -4.21 25.83 -0.80
C GLN A 205 -3.02 26.54 -0.15
N GLY A 206 -2.30 25.83 0.72
CA GLY A 206 -0.99 26.28 1.22
C GLY A 206 0.18 25.62 0.50
N LEU A 207 -0.03 24.46 -0.13
CA LEU A 207 1.01 23.68 -0.80
C LEU A 207 0.55 23.32 -2.21
N VAL A 208 1.50 23.29 -3.14
CA VAL A 208 1.31 22.75 -4.49
C VAL A 208 2.22 21.54 -4.65
N LYS A 209 1.63 20.42 -5.08
CA LYS A 209 2.38 19.22 -5.42
C LYS A 209 3.07 19.37 -6.77
N ASN A 210 4.36 19.10 -6.80
CA ASN A 210 5.14 19.07 -8.03
C ASN A 210 4.92 17.74 -8.74
N ARG A 211 4.01 17.74 -9.72
CA ARG A 211 3.52 16.53 -10.41
C ARG A 211 4.56 15.84 -11.29
N TYR A 212 5.58 16.56 -11.74
CA TYR A 212 6.54 16.11 -12.75
C TYR A 212 7.92 15.76 -12.20
N ILE A 213 8.02 15.54 -10.88
CA ILE A 213 9.29 15.15 -10.26
C ILE A 213 9.41 13.63 -10.26
N GLY A 214 10.38 13.15 -11.04
CA GLY A 214 10.75 11.74 -11.09
C GLY A 214 11.40 11.26 -9.80
N ARG A 215 11.77 9.97 -9.75
CA ARG A 215 12.54 9.41 -8.64
C ARG A 215 13.85 10.19 -8.50
N THR A 216 14.11 10.74 -7.33
CA THR A 216 15.45 11.25 -6.98
C THR A 216 16.44 10.10 -7.08
N PHE A 217 17.44 10.23 -7.96
CA PHE A 217 18.59 9.31 -8.02
C PHE A 217 19.31 9.28 -6.66
N ILE A 218 19.93 8.13 -6.38
CA ILE A 218 20.66 7.77 -5.14
C ILE A 218 21.23 9.01 -4.46
N ALA A 219 20.58 9.45 -3.38
CA ALA A 219 21.04 10.58 -2.56
C ALA A 219 21.91 10.02 -1.42
N PRO A 220 23.23 10.25 -1.42
CA PRO A 220 24.17 9.57 -0.53
C PRO A 220 24.13 10.05 0.93
N ASN A 221 23.41 11.14 1.27
CA ASN A 221 23.33 11.65 2.64
C ASN A 221 21.92 12.17 3.03
N GLN A 222 21.69 12.30 4.34
CA GLN A 222 20.40 12.62 4.94
C GLN A 222 19.93 14.07 4.65
N GLU A 223 20.86 15.00 4.42
CA GLU A 223 20.59 16.38 4.01
C GLU A 223 19.97 16.47 2.61
N MET A 224 20.46 15.67 1.66
CA MET A 224 19.87 15.57 0.31
C MET A 224 18.48 14.92 0.33
N ARG A 225 18.16 14.07 1.31
CA ARG A 225 16.79 13.56 1.50
C ARG A 225 15.81 14.63 1.99
N ALA A 226 16.26 15.57 2.83
CA ALA A 226 15.44 16.73 3.22
C ALA A 226 15.12 17.63 2.03
N LEU A 227 16.05 17.74 1.06
CA LEU A 227 15.81 18.37 -0.24
C LEU A 227 14.67 17.67 -1.02
N GLY A 228 14.51 16.36 -0.86
CA GLY A 228 13.48 15.56 -1.54
C GLY A 228 12.03 15.96 -1.20
N VAL A 229 11.76 16.57 -0.05
CA VAL A 229 10.41 17.09 0.26
C VAL A 229 10.17 18.44 -0.38
N ARG A 230 11.15 19.34 -0.37
CA ARG A 230 11.13 20.59 -1.16
C ARG A 230 11.01 20.33 -2.65
N MET A 231 11.58 19.21 -3.12
CA MET A 231 11.30 18.74 -4.46
C MET A 231 9.81 18.41 -4.59
N LYS A 232 9.19 17.63 -3.71
CA LYS A 232 7.79 17.21 -3.90
C LYS A 232 6.72 18.29 -3.74
N LEU A 233 6.95 19.29 -2.90
CA LEU A 233 5.93 20.29 -2.52
C LEU A 233 6.51 21.71 -2.52
N ASN A 234 5.72 22.67 -3.00
CA ASN A 234 6.04 24.11 -2.94
C ASN A 234 5.03 24.86 -2.06
N PRO A 235 5.47 25.67 -1.08
CA PRO A 235 4.57 26.50 -0.29
C PRO A 235 4.10 27.74 -1.07
N LEU A 236 2.81 28.06 -0.94
CA LEU A 236 2.20 29.29 -1.44
C LEU A 236 2.31 30.38 -0.38
N ARG A 237 3.43 31.11 -0.41
CA ARG A 237 3.77 32.10 0.63
C ARG A 237 2.67 33.13 0.88
N ASP A 238 2.02 33.64 -0.17
CA ASP A 238 0.94 34.64 -0.05
C ASP A 238 -0.28 34.12 0.72
N ASN A 239 -0.49 32.81 0.72
CA ASN A 239 -1.56 32.16 1.47
C ASN A 239 -1.14 31.78 2.89
N ILE A 240 0.15 31.70 3.18
CA ILE A 240 0.71 31.20 4.44
C ILE A 240 1.18 32.33 5.38
N ALA A 241 1.85 33.35 4.84
CA ALA A 241 2.57 34.34 5.63
C ALA A 241 1.65 35.07 6.63
N GLY A 242 2.05 35.06 7.90
CA GLY A 242 1.33 35.71 9.00
C GLY A 242 0.06 35.00 9.46
N ARG A 243 -0.27 33.81 8.95
CA ARG A 243 -1.49 33.07 9.29
C ARG A 243 -1.25 31.93 10.27
N ARG A 244 -2.26 31.64 11.10
CA ARG A 244 -2.39 30.42 11.88
C ARG A 244 -3.02 29.34 11.01
N LEU A 245 -2.33 28.23 10.82
CA LEU A 245 -2.70 27.18 9.87
C LEU A 245 -3.21 25.94 10.60
N ILE A 246 -4.32 25.38 10.13
CA ILE A 246 -4.67 23.98 10.38
C ILE A 246 -4.22 23.17 9.17
N VAL A 247 -3.27 22.27 9.40
CA VAL A 247 -2.69 21.41 8.36
C VAL A 247 -3.21 20.00 8.56
N VAL A 248 -4.04 19.54 7.63
CA VAL A 248 -4.66 18.22 7.66
C VAL A 248 -3.89 17.25 6.79
N ASP A 249 -3.44 16.14 7.36
CA ASP A 249 -2.73 15.07 6.66
C ASP A 249 -3.40 13.72 6.97
N ASP A 250 -3.18 12.71 6.12
CA ASP A 250 -3.85 11.42 6.31
C ASP A 250 -3.24 10.58 7.44
N SER A 251 -1.90 10.56 7.54
CA SER A 251 -1.17 9.70 8.46
C SER A 251 0.26 10.21 8.71
N ILE A 252 0.89 9.76 9.80
CA ILE A 252 2.32 9.96 10.06
C ILE A 252 2.95 8.60 10.36
N VAL A 253 3.81 8.13 9.45
CA VAL A 253 4.54 6.86 9.60
C VAL A 253 5.91 7.08 10.23
N ARG A 254 6.86 7.66 9.49
CA ARG A 254 8.24 7.92 9.95
C ARG A 254 8.51 9.37 10.38
N GLY A 255 7.56 10.29 10.15
CA GLY A 255 7.66 11.70 10.55
C GLY A 255 8.63 12.59 9.76
N THR A 256 9.63 12.04 9.08
CA THR A 256 10.66 12.84 8.38
C THR A 256 10.08 13.74 7.30
N THR A 257 9.12 13.24 6.51
CA THR A 257 8.43 14.04 5.48
C THR A 257 7.59 15.15 6.10
N THR A 258 6.78 14.82 7.11
CA THR A 258 5.95 15.78 7.84
C THR A 258 6.79 16.87 8.50
N ARG A 259 7.92 16.51 9.12
CA ARG A 259 8.85 17.47 9.75
C ARG A 259 9.43 18.44 8.73
N ALA A 260 9.88 17.95 7.58
CA ALA A 260 10.40 18.81 6.52
C ALA A 260 9.30 19.74 5.95
N MET A 261 8.07 19.24 5.80
CA MET A 261 6.92 20.05 5.41
C MET A 261 6.61 21.16 6.41
N VAL A 262 6.58 20.85 7.71
CA VAL A 262 6.38 21.84 8.76
C VAL A 262 7.46 22.93 8.71
N SER A 263 8.73 22.55 8.53
CA SER A 263 9.82 23.52 8.35
C SER A 263 9.58 24.45 7.16
N MET A 264 9.15 23.93 6.01
CA MET A 264 8.82 24.76 4.84
C MET A 264 7.68 25.75 5.11
N LEU A 265 6.64 25.33 5.84
CA LEU A 265 5.52 26.21 6.19
C LEU A 265 5.97 27.33 7.15
N ARG A 266 6.84 27.02 8.11
CA ARG A 266 7.45 28.03 9.00
C ARG A 266 8.31 29.02 8.22
N GLU A 267 9.15 28.54 7.31
CA GLU A 267 9.98 29.38 6.43
C GLU A 267 9.14 30.28 5.51
N ALA A 268 7.97 29.79 5.08
CA ALA A 268 6.99 30.58 4.34
C ALA A 268 6.27 31.64 5.20
N GLY A 269 6.47 31.64 6.52
CA GLY A 269 5.98 32.65 7.45
C GLY A 269 4.71 32.29 8.21
N ALA A 270 4.36 31.00 8.35
CA ALA A 270 3.24 30.57 9.18
C ALA A 270 3.43 30.98 10.66
N LEU A 271 2.44 31.66 11.24
CA LEU A 271 2.45 32.12 12.63
C LEU A 271 2.27 30.96 13.60
N GLU A 272 1.26 30.12 13.35
CA GLU A 272 0.98 28.87 14.07
C GLU A 272 0.71 27.74 13.07
N ILE A 273 1.03 26.51 13.44
CA ILE A 273 0.80 25.29 12.69
C ILE A 273 0.16 24.27 13.64
N HIS A 274 -1.11 23.96 13.39
CA HIS A 274 -1.88 22.96 14.10
C HIS A 274 -2.08 21.74 13.20
N MET A 275 -1.32 20.68 13.46
CA MET A 275 -1.45 19.43 12.71
C MET A 275 -2.69 18.66 13.14
N ARG A 276 -3.41 18.14 12.15
CA ARG A 276 -4.62 17.32 12.32
C ARG A 276 -4.49 16.10 11.43
N ILE A 277 -4.36 14.92 12.02
CA ILE A 277 -4.14 13.67 11.29
C ILE A 277 -5.45 12.89 11.24
N SER A 278 -5.94 12.59 10.03
CA SER A 278 -7.23 11.92 9.83
C SER A 278 -7.21 10.40 10.08
N SER A 279 -6.17 9.91 10.74
CA SER A 279 -6.06 8.55 11.26
C SER A 279 -5.54 8.54 12.70
N PRO A 280 -5.72 7.44 13.45
CA PRO A 280 -4.97 7.19 14.67
C PRO A 280 -3.47 7.06 14.40
N PRO A 281 -2.61 7.12 15.44
CA PRO A 281 -1.18 6.95 15.27
C PRO A 281 -0.83 5.56 14.72
N TYR A 282 0.03 5.52 13.70
CA TYR A 282 0.51 4.28 13.08
C TYR A 282 1.65 3.67 13.89
N LYS A 283 1.38 2.57 14.61
CA LYS A 283 2.29 2.02 15.64
C LYS A 283 2.87 0.66 15.30
N TRP A 284 2.26 -0.09 14.40
CA TRP A 284 2.60 -1.48 14.14
C TRP A 284 2.83 -1.72 12.64
N PRO A 285 3.84 -2.52 12.25
CA PRO A 285 4.10 -2.81 10.85
C PRO A 285 2.93 -3.59 10.22
N CYS A 286 2.73 -3.46 8.92
CA CYS A 286 1.73 -4.26 8.23
C CYS A 286 2.34 -5.56 7.69
N PHE A 287 1.67 -6.69 7.90
CA PHE A 287 2.03 -8.00 7.32
C PHE A 287 1.04 -8.48 6.26
N TYR A 288 0.20 -7.56 5.77
CA TYR A 288 -0.94 -7.84 4.89
C TYR A 288 -0.83 -7.07 3.56
N GLY A 289 0.39 -6.74 3.11
CA GLY A 289 0.65 -6.14 1.79
C GLY A 289 0.91 -4.62 1.75
N MET A 290 1.12 -3.95 2.90
CA MET A 290 1.66 -2.58 2.91
C MET A 290 3.12 -2.58 3.38
N ASP A 291 4.01 -1.96 2.60
CA ASP A 291 5.39 -1.72 3.02
C ASP A 291 5.48 -0.53 3.98
N THR A 292 5.55 -0.81 5.28
CA THR A 292 5.59 0.23 6.32
C THR A 292 6.89 0.25 7.11
N GLY A 293 7.90 -0.50 6.67
CA GLY A 293 9.16 -0.64 7.40
C GLY A 293 9.02 -1.42 8.71
N SER A 294 10.10 -1.41 9.50
CA SER A 294 10.12 -2.11 10.79
C SER A 294 9.47 -1.28 11.89
N ARG A 295 9.02 -1.93 12.97
CA ARG A 295 8.40 -1.23 14.12
C ARG A 295 9.29 -0.12 14.68
N GLY A 296 10.61 -0.33 14.73
CA GLY A 296 11.57 0.64 15.24
C GLY A 296 11.66 1.92 14.40
N GLU A 297 11.27 1.87 13.12
CA GLU A 297 11.25 3.04 12.24
C GLU A 297 9.96 3.87 12.36
N LEU A 298 8.93 3.34 13.01
CA LEU A 298 7.63 3.99 13.15
C LEU A 298 7.69 5.04 14.26
N LEU A 299 7.36 6.28 13.93
CA LEU A 299 7.47 7.42 14.86
C LEU A 299 6.58 7.21 16.09
N ALA A 300 5.32 6.84 15.89
CA ALA A 300 4.35 6.65 16.97
C ALA A 300 4.49 5.32 17.72
N ALA A 301 5.38 4.42 17.29
CA ALA A 301 5.74 3.25 18.07
C ALA A 301 6.70 3.59 19.21
N ASN A 302 7.48 4.66 19.04
CA ASN A 302 8.57 5.05 19.95
C ASN A 302 8.32 6.37 20.69
N MET A 303 7.34 7.17 20.25
CA MET A 303 7.05 8.49 20.80
C MET A 303 5.57 8.63 21.16
N SER A 304 5.31 9.28 22.28
CA SER A 304 4.01 9.82 22.66
C SER A 304 3.57 10.95 21.72
N VAL A 305 2.28 11.30 21.75
CA VAL A 305 1.75 12.39 20.89
C VAL A 305 2.44 13.73 21.17
N ASP A 306 2.76 14.01 22.44
CA ASP A 306 3.44 15.25 22.82
C ASP A 306 4.90 15.27 22.33
N GLU A 307 5.61 14.14 22.44
CA GLU A 307 6.96 14.01 21.88
C GLU A 307 6.97 14.15 20.35
N ILE A 308 5.95 13.62 19.66
CA ILE A 308 5.80 13.81 18.21
C ILE A 308 5.55 15.28 17.88
N ARG A 309 4.68 15.96 18.63
CA ARG A 309 4.40 17.40 18.45
C ARG A 309 5.69 18.22 18.54
N GLU A 310 6.53 17.93 19.54
CA GLU A 310 7.84 18.56 19.71
C GLU A 310 8.80 18.22 18.58
N TYR A 311 8.89 16.94 18.20
CA TYR A 311 9.73 16.48 17.10
C TYR A 311 9.40 17.18 15.78
N LEU A 312 8.11 17.39 15.51
CA LEU A 312 7.63 18.07 14.30
C LEU A 312 7.74 19.59 14.39
N ASN A 313 7.89 20.16 15.59
CA ASN A 313 7.90 21.61 15.84
C ASN A 313 6.59 22.32 15.45
N VAL A 314 5.47 21.76 15.91
CA VAL A 314 4.11 22.29 15.67
C VAL A 314 3.45 22.74 16.97
N ASP A 315 2.53 23.71 16.90
CA ASP A 315 1.89 24.29 18.09
C ASP A 315 0.89 23.32 18.72
N SER A 316 0.19 22.54 17.89
CA SER A 316 -0.66 21.45 18.37
C SER A 316 -0.69 20.28 17.38
N LEU A 317 -0.90 19.08 17.90
CA LEU A 317 -1.06 17.86 17.12
C LEU A 317 -2.24 17.07 17.65
N SER A 318 -3.13 16.61 16.77
CA SER A 318 -4.18 15.66 17.13
C SER A 318 -4.34 14.59 16.07
N TYR A 319 -4.50 13.35 16.52
CA TYR A 319 -4.84 12.19 15.69
C TYR A 319 -6.31 11.85 15.88
N LEU A 320 -7.02 11.54 14.80
CA LEU A 320 -8.39 11.05 14.89
C LEU A 320 -8.44 9.77 15.72
N THR A 321 -9.42 9.63 16.63
CA THR A 321 -9.56 8.37 17.38
C THR A 321 -10.04 7.22 16.50
N LEU A 322 -9.71 5.98 16.88
CA LEU A 322 -10.08 4.79 16.11
C LEU A 322 -11.60 4.67 15.93
N ASP A 323 -12.38 4.90 16.99
CA ASP A 323 -13.84 4.84 16.91
C ASP A 323 -14.40 5.86 15.91
N ARG A 324 -13.85 7.08 15.89
CA ARG A 324 -14.25 8.12 14.93
C ARG A 324 -13.82 7.79 13.51
N LEU A 325 -12.64 7.18 13.34
CA LEU A 325 -12.20 6.67 12.03
C LEU A 325 -13.16 5.60 11.52
N LEU A 326 -13.48 4.59 12.33
CA LEU A 326 -14.41 3.52 11.99
C LEU A 326 -15.80 4.08 11.65
N ASN A 327 -16.33 4.98 12.46
CA ASN A 327 -17.61 5.65 12.19
C ASN A 327 -17.59 6.45 10.88
N SER A 328 -16.47 7.11 10.59
CA SER A 328 -16.29 7.91 9.35
C SER A 328 -16.29 7.05 8.10
N THR A 329 -15.95 5.75 8.17
CA THR A 329 -16.06 4.85 7.01
C THR A 329 -17.50 4.74 6.50
N GLY A 330 -18.51 4.87 7.37
CA GLY A 330 -19.91 4.59 7.06
C GLY A 330 -20.25 3.10 6.96
N ALA A 331 -19.30 2.22 7.30
CA ALA A 331 -19.43 0.76 7.26
C ALA A 331 -19.15 0.13 8.64
N VAL A 332 -19.64 0.77 9.71
CA VAL A 332 -19.49 0.26 11.08
C VAL A 332 -20.07 -1.15 11.18
N GLY A 333 -19.31 -2.07 11.77
CA GLY A 333 -19.70 -3.47 11.90
C GLY A 333 -19.42 -4.35 10.67
N ALA A 334 -18.94 -3.79 9.56
CA ALA A 334 -18.57 -4.58 8.38
C ALA A 334 -17.28 -5.40 8.54
N GLY A 335 -16.51 -5.13 9.60
CA GLY A 335 -15.25 -5.82 9.90
C GLY A 335 -14.05 -5.17 9.22
N PHE A 336 -13.04 -4.81 10.03
CA PHE A 336 -11.84 -4.11 9.59
C PHE A 336 -10.59 -4.71 10.21
N CYS A 337 -9.49 -4.67 9.47
CA CYS A 337 -8.15 -4.82 10.02
C CYS A 337 -7.63 -3.44 10.44
N ASP A 338 -7.36 -3.28 11.72
CA ASP A 338 -6.75 -2.09 12.33
C ASP A 338 -5.41 -2.39 13.00
N ALA A 339 -4.80 -3.53 12.65
CA ALA A 339 -3.59 -4.06 13.29
C ALA A 339 -2.43 -3.06 13.31
N CYS A 340 -2.28 -2.24 12.26
CA CYS A 340 -1.28 -1.18 12.20
C CYS A 340 -1.44 -0.10 13.29
N LEU A 341 -2.63 0.02 13.87
CA LEU A 341 -2.99 0.99 14.91
C LEU A 341 -3.03 0.32 16.29
N THR A 342 -3.57 -0.91 16.36
CA THR A 342 -3.87 -1.62 17.62
C THR A 342 -2.81 -2.65 18.02
N GLY A 343 -2.14 -3.26 17.05
CA GLY A 343 -1.27 -4.43 17.24
C GLY A 343 -2.03 -5.76 17.29
N SER A 344 -3.36 -5.74 17.13
CA SER A 344 -4.18 -6.95 17.07
C SER A 344 -4.25 -7.43 15.63
N TYR A 345 -3.43 -8.43 15.30
CA TYR A 345 -3.39 -9.04 13.97
C TYR A 345 -4.46 -10.14 13.86
N PRO A 346 -5.36 -10.11 12.86
CA PRO A 346 -6.38 -11.15 12.72
C PRO A 346 -5.80 -12.53 12.37
N VAL A 347 -4.68 -12.55 11.67
CA VAL A 347 -3.89 -13.77 11.41
C VAL A 347 -2.63 -13.72 12.29
N PRO A 348 -2.35 -14.76 13.10
CA PRO A 348 -1.14 -14.81 13.93
C PRO A 348 0.12 -14.60 13.11
N ILE A 349 1.02 -13.75 13.61
CA ILE A 349 2.28 -13.41 12.95
C ILE A 349 3.40 -14.25 13.60
N PRO A 350 4.15 -15.06 12.84
CA PRO A 350 5.31 -15.78 13.35
C PRO A 350 6.36 -14.81 13.91
N GLU A 351 7.02 -15.18 15.00
CA GLU A 351 8.09 -14.36 15.59
C GLU A 351 9.30 -14.17 14.65
N SER A 352 9.54 -15.16 13.77
CA SER A 352 10.60 -15.10 12.75
C SER A 352 10.25 -14.20 11.56
N LEU A 353 8.99 -13.79 11.41
CA LEU A 353 8.55 -13.04 10.23
C LEU A 353 9.15 -11.64 10.23
N SER A 354 10.15 -11.45 9.37
CA SER A 354 10.75 -10.16 9.09
C SER A 354 10.37 -9.70 7.67
N LYS A 355 10.60 -8.42 7.37
CA LYS A 355 10.45 -7.89 6.00
C LYS A 355 11.36 -8.64 5.01
N ASP A 356 12.48 -9.13 5.50
CA ASP A 356 13.57 -9.70 4.72
C ASP A 356 13.48 -11.23 4.65
N VAL A 357 12.30 -11.80 4.96
CA VAL A 357 12.09 -13.26 5.02
C VAL A 357 12.41 -13.99 3.72
N LEU A 358 12.34 -13.30 2.57
CA LEU A 358 12.71 -13.82 1.25
C LEU A 358 14.09 -13.32 0.78
N GLU A 359 14.72 -12.40 1.52
CA GLU A 359 16.03 -11.84 1.17
C GLU A 359 17.15 -12.64 1.86
N LEU A 360 18.28 -12.82 1.18
CA LEU A 360 19.45 -13.42 1.82
C LEU A 360 19.94 -12.52 2.96
N PRO A 361 20.30 -13.06 4.14
CA PRO A 361 20.82 -12.26 5.24
C PRO A 361 22.03 -11.46 4.76
N SER A 362 21.94 -10.13 4.84
CA SER A 362 22.91 -9.17 4.27
C SER A 362 24.30 -9.19 4.94
N ASP A 363 24.59 -10.16 5.80
CA ASP A 363 25.77 -10.14 6.68
C ASP A 363 26.45 -11.52 6.88
N LYS A 364 26.30 -12.47 5.95
CA LYS A 364 27.16 -13.66 5.92
C LYS A 364 27.91 -13.76 4.58
N PRO A 365 29.25 -13.79 4.57
CA PRO A 365 29.98 -14.14 3.36
C PRO A 365 29.57 -15.56 2.98
N VAL A 366 29.02 -15.71 1.78
CA VAL A 366 28.73 -17.01 1.19
C VAL A 366 30.08 -17.69 0.96
N HIS A 367 30.46 -18.60 1.85
CA HIS A 367 31.56 -19.53 1.58
C HIS A 367 31.08 -20.52 0.52
N VAL A 368 31.33 -20.19 -0.75
CA VAL A 368 31.26 -21.18 -1.84
C VAL A 368 32.48 -22.09 -1.71
N SER A 369 32.41 -23.07 -0.82
CA SER A 369 33.35 -24.20 -0.85
C SER A 369 32.86 -25.21 -1.89
N GLY A 370 33.47 -25.22 -3.07
CA GLY A 370 33.29 -26.33 -4.02
C GLY A 370 33.00 -25.98 -5.48
N PHE A 371 33.66 -24.98 -6.06
CA PHE A 371 33.63 -24.76 -7.52
C PHE A 371 35.01 -24.41 -8.11
N ALA A 372 36.08 -24.92 -7.51
CA ALA A 372 37.45 -24.68 -7.97
C ALA A 372 38.02 -25.79 -8.88
N SER A 373 37.20 -26.61 -9.53
CA SER A 373 37.73 -27.70 -10.37
C SER A 373 37.16 -27.81 -11.79
N LEU A 374 36.50 -26.79 -12.33
CA LEU A 374 35.88 -26.90 -13.66
C LEU A 374 35.98 -25.69 -14.59
N LEU A 375 37.00 -24.83 -14.45
CA LEU A 375 37.31 -23.82 -15.46
C LEU A 375 38.83 -23.68 -15.66
N ASP A 376 39.42 -24.65 -16.37
CA ASP A 376 40.55 -24.36 -17.24
C ASP A 376 39.98 -23.63 -18.46
N VAL A 377 39.99 -22.30 -18.44
CA VAL A 377 39.80 -21.50 -19.64
C VAL A 377 40.93 -20.47 -19.71
N ASP A 378 41.61 -20.56 -20.84
CA ASP A 378 42.85 -19.91 -21.22
C ASP A 378 42.84 -18.39 -21.02
N ALA A 379 43.95 -17.88 -20.50
CA ALA A 379 44.13 -16.46 -20.22
C ALA A 379 44.53 -15.71 -21.50
N GLY A 380 43.71 -14.75 -21.92
CA GLY A 380 44.15 -13.75 -22.88
C GLY A 380 43.04 -12.82 -23.32
N HIS A 381 42.94 -11.64 -22.71
CA HIS A 381 42.71 -10.30 -23.31
C HIS A 381 42.66 -9.26 -22.18
N PRO A 382 43.36 -8.11 -22.28
CA PRO A 382 43.39 -7.12 -21.21
C PRO A 382 42.11 -6.27 -21.19
N ALA A 383 41.60 -6.01 -19.99
CA ALA A 383 40.46 -5.13 -19.74
C ALA A 383 40.76 -3.68 -20.15
N GLN A 384 39.89 -3.08 -20.96
CA GLN A 384 39.87 -1.64 -21.21
C GLN A 384 39.07 -0.92 -20.12
N SER A 385 39.56 0.24 -19.69
CA SER A 385 39.01 1.01 -18.56
C SER A 385 37.71 1.75 -18.93
N PRO A 386 36.84 2.09 -17.96
CA PRO A 386 35.53 2.71 -18.20
C PRO A 386 35.55 4.17 -18.73
N LEU A 387 36.69 4.70 -19.18
CA LEU A 387 36.86 6.10 -19.56
C LEU A 387 36.74 6.38 -21.07
N ASP A 388 36.54 5.35 -21.91
CA ASP A 388 36.48 5.51 -23.38
C ASP A 388 35.06 5.63 -23.97
N LEU A 389 34.00 5.73 -23.15
CA LEU A 389 32.60 5.84 -23.63
C LEU A 389 32.03 7.26 -23.66
N MET A 390 32.86 8.30 -23.51
CA MET A 390 32.40 9.70 -23.44
C MET A 390 32.68 10.58 -24.66
N ASN A 391 33.04 10.03 -25.82
CA ASN A 391 33.14 10.82 -27.06
C ASN A 391 32.49 10.09 -28.24
N THR A 392 31.19 10.34 -28.46
CA THR A 392 30.56 10.26 -29.80
C THR A 392 29.20 10.98 -29.77
N GLU A 393 29.22 12.31 -29.81
CA GLU A 393 28.19 13.08 -30.50
C GLU A 393 28.83 13.64 -31.77
N GLU A 394 28.38 13.22 -32.95
CA GLU A 394 28.19 14.12 -34.09
C GLU A 394 27.51 13.45 -35.29
N SER A 395 26.60 14.23 -35.88
CA SER A 395 26.03 14.16 -37.23
C SER A 395 24.98 13.08 -37.52
N LEU A 396 23.77 13.53 -37.84
CA LEU A 396 23.11 13.29 -39.13
C LEU A 396 21.88 14.21 -39.25
N ASP A 397 22.10 15.38 -39.86
CA ASP A 397 21.08 16.07 -40.66
C ASP A 397 21.06 15.44 -42.07
N GLY A 398 19.85 15.31 -42.65
CA GLY A 398 19.66 15.27 -44.11
C GLY A 398 19.00 14.03 -44.71
N ASN A 399 17.66 13.96 -44.70
CA ASN A 399 16.78 14.19 -45.87
C ASN A 399 15.30 13.96 -45.52
#